data_AF-A0A954I410-F1
#
_entry.id   AF-A0A954I410-F1
#
_cell.length_a   1.000
_cell.length_b   1.000
_cell.length_c   1.000
_cell.angle_alpha   90.00
_cell.angle_beta   90.00
_cell.angle_gamma   90.00
#
_symmetry.space_group_name_H-M   'P 1'
#
loop_
_entity.id
_entity.type
_entity.pdbx_description
1 polymer ?
#
loop_
_entity_poly.entity_id
_entity_poly.type
_entity_poly.pdbx_seq_one_letter_code
_entity_poly.pdbx_strand_id
1 'polypeptide(L)'
;GQDILIGGSTIHDDDDTALSALRAEWSSSKPLAIRRQNLINGTGNGSGLNGSVFLDPGSLVDDNDFDLLFGGFGYDWFPEF
;
A
#
# COMPACT_ATOMS: atom_id res chain seq x y z
N GLY A 1 -5.41 -14.44 2.67
CA GLY A 1 -4.25 -13.61 2.35
C GLY A 1 -4.31 -12.38 3.22
N GLN A 2 -3.43 -11.43 2.99
CA GLN A 2 -3.69 -10.03 3.31
C GLN A 2 -3.17 -9.28 2.12
N ASP A 3 -4.05 -8.63 1.38
CA ASP A 3 -3.73 -8.14 0.05
C ASP A 3 -3.88 -6.62 0.00
N ILE A 4 -3.00 -5.97 -0.77
CA ILE A 4 -3.17 -4.57 -1.18
C ILE A 4 -3.68 -4.63 -2.61
N LEU A 5 -4.86 -4.04 -2.84
CA LEU A 5 -5.56 -4.08 -4.11
C LEU A 5 -5.58 -2.68 -4.69
N ILE A 6 -4.98 -2.51 -5.87
CA ILE A 6 -4.85 -1.25 -6.58
C ILE A 6 -5.47 -1.45 -7.97
N GLY A 7 -6.32 -0.49 -8.38
CA GLY A 7 -7.05 -0.53 -9.65
C GLY A 7 -6.18 -0.21 -10.86
N GLY A 8 -5.30 0.78 -10.71
CA GLY A 8 -4.27 1.10 -11.69
C GLY A 8 -2.88 0.57 -11.35
N SER A 9 -1.87 1.41 -11.59
CA SER A 9 -0.46 1.10 -11.35
C SER A 9 0.11 1.96 -10.21
N THR A 10 1.34 1.67 -9.81
CA THR A 10 2.11 2.56 -8.94
C THR A 10 3.36 3.06 -9.62
N ILE A 11 3.88 4.21 -9.19
CA ILE A 11 5.21 4.67 -9.62
C ILE A 11 6.35 3.72 -9.21
N HIS A 12 6.05 2.72 -8.37
CA HIS A 12 6.99 1.75 -7.82
C HIS A 12 7.01 0.43 -8.59
N ASP A 13 6.18 0.25 -9.62
CA ASP A 13 5.98 -1.07 -10.26
C ASP A 13 7.26 -1.64 -10.90
N ASP A 14 8.18 -0.77 -11.33
CA ASP A 14 9.49 -1.13 -11.88
C ASP A 14 10.64 -1.08 -10.83
N ASP A 15 10.33 -0.84 -9.54
CA ASP A 15 11.30 -0.77 -8.45
C ASP A 15 11.07 -1.89 -7.41
N ASP A 16 11.78 -3.00 -7.59
CA ASP A 16 11.76 -4.15 -6.67
C ASP A 16 12.09 -3.78 -5.22
N THR A 17 12.93 -2.75 -4.99
CA THR A 17 13.28 -2.30 -3.65
C THR A 17 12.11 -1.59 -3.00
N ALA A 18 11.43 -0.72 -3.75
CA ALA A 18 10.22 -0.05 -3.31
C ALA A 18 9.09 -1.05 -3.03
N LEU A 19 8.83 -1.99 -3.94
CA LEU A 19 7.83 -3.05 -3.74
C LEU A 19 8.14 -3.93 -2.53
N SER A 20 9.42 -4.23 -2.29
CA SER A 20 9.87 -4.97 -1.09
C SER A 20 9.62 -4.18 0.19
N ALA A 21 9.83 -2.86 0.17
CA ALA A 21 9.60 -1.97 1.32
C ALA A 21 8.10 -1.88 1.67
N LEU A 22 7.23 -1.75 0.65
CA LEU A 22 5.77 -1.77 0.81
C LEU A 22 5.32 -3.11 1.41
N ARG A 23 5.81 -4.23 0.86
CA ARG A 23 5.54 -5.58 1.38
C ARG A 23 6.02 -5.74 2.82
N ALA A 24 7.18 -5.19 3.17
CA ALA A 24 7.72 -5.29 4.52
C ALA A 24 6.81 -4.59 5.55
N GLU A 25 6.31 -3.39 5.26
CA GLU A 25 5.38 -2.72 6.18
C GLU A 25 4.04 -3.44 6.27
N TRP A 26 3.48 -3.87 5.13
CA TRP A 26 2.22 -4.58 5.09
C TRP A 26 2.25 -5.92 5.84
N SER A 27 3.35 -6.67 5.70
CA SER A 27 3.54 -7.96 6.40
C SER A 27 4.03 -7.83 7.84
N SER A 28 4.21 -6.61 8.35
CA SER A 28 4.69 -6.40 9.71
C SER A 28 3.65 -6.85 10.76
N SER A 29 4.13 -7.11 11.97
CA SER A 29 3.27 -7.45 13.12
C SER A 29 2.52 -6.25 13.73
N LYS A 30 2.59 -5.07 13.08
CA LYS A 30 1.93 -3.86 13.57
C LYS A 30 0.40 -3.95 13.38
N PRO A 31 -0.40 -3.25 14.20
CA PRO A 31 -1.84 -3.16 13.98
C PRO A 31 -2.16 -2.67 12.57
N LEU A 32 -3.24 -3.19 11.96
CA LEU A 32 -3.63 -2.86 10.59
C LEU A 32 -3.71 -1.34 10.33
N ALA A 33 -4.28 -0.58 11.27
CA ALA A 33 -4.38 0.87 11.16
C ALA A 33 -3.00 1.55 11.11
N ILE A 34 -2.02 1.04 11.86
CA ILE A 34 -0.65 1.57 11.86
C ILE A 34 0.05 1.26 10.55
N ARG A 35 -0.10 0.03 10.03
CA ARG A 35 0.45 -0.37 8.73
C ARG A 35 -0.07 0.51 7.60
N ARG A 36 -1.39 0.68 7.54
CA ARG A 36 -2.03 1.58 6.56
C ARG A 36 -1.50 3.00 6.70
N GLN A 37 -1.50 3.57 7.90
CA GLN A 37 -1.05 4.95 8.07
C GLN A 37 0.44 5.14 7.73
N ASN A 38 1.29 4.15 8.04
CA ASN A 38 2.70 4.18 7.62
C ASN A 38 2.85 4.13 6.10
N LEU A 39 2.03 3.31 5.42
CA LEU A 39 2.02 3.23 3.95
C LEU A 39 1.41 4.48 3.30
N ILE A 40 0.47 5.18 3.94
CA ILE A 40 -0.16 6.39 3.39
C ILE A 40 0.77 7.60 3.51
N ASN A 41 1.38 7.83 4.67
CA ASN A 41 2.14 9.07 4.91
C ASN A 41 3.18 8.97 6.04
N GLY A 42 3.49 7.76 6.52
CA GLY A 42 4.45 7.56 7.60
C GLY A 42 3.97 7.95 9.01
N THR A 43 2.74 8.44 9.20
CA THR A 43 2.29 8.96 10.51
C THR A 43 1.66 7.90 11.42
N GLY A 44 1.76 6.61 11.08
CA GLY A 44 1.16 5.56 11.90
C GLY A 44 1.79 5.48 13.27
N ASN A 45 3.10 5.24 13.30
CA ASN A 45 3.89 5.25 14.54
C ASN A 45 5.31 5.78 14.36
N GLY A 46 5.60 6.42 13.22
CA GLY A 46 6.93 6.99 12.90
C GLY A 46 8.03 5.95 12.69
N SER A 47 7.71 4.65 12.58
CA SER A 47 8.67 3.56 12.37
C SER A 47 8.19 2.57 11.30
N GLY A 48 7.66 3.11 10.20
CA GLY A 48 7.30 2.34 9.00
C GLY A 48 8.52 1.62 8.41
N LEU A 49 8.36 0.34 8.06
CA LEU A 49 9.39 -0.46 7.39
C LEU A 49 9.51 -0.10 5.90
N ASN A 50 8.56 0.67 5.38
CA ASN A 50 8.51 1.16 4.01
C ASN A 50 9.45 2.36 3.75
N GLY A 51 10.15 2.87 4.76
CA GLY A 51 11.04 4.02 4.59
C GLY A 51 10.29 5.25 4.08
N SER A 52 10.72 5.79 2.93
CA SER A 52 10.07 6.91 2.24
C SER A 52 9.17 6.47 1.07
N VAL A 53 8.86 5.18 0.96
CA VAL A 53 8.03 4.61 -0.11
C VAL A 53 6.59 4.57 0.37
N PHE A 54 5.71 5.34 -0.25
CA PHE A 54 4.30 5.48 0.16
C PHE A 54 3.36 5.02 -0.95
N LEU A 55 2.14 4.66 -0.54
CA LEU A 55 0.93 4.51 -1.34
C LEU A 55 0.05 5.75 -1.08
N ASP A 56 0.55 6.90 -1.50
CA ASP A 56 -0.08 8.21 -1.42
C ASP A 56 -0.63 8.65 -2.79
N PRO A 57 -1.38 9.77 -2.87
CA PRO A 57 -1.95 10.24 -4.14
C PRO A 57 -0.92 10.56 -5.24
N GLY A 58 0.35 10.78 -4.90
CA GLY A 58 1.42 11.03 -5.87
C GLY A 58 2.07 9.75 -6.38
N SER A 59 1.85 8.62 -5.69
CA SER A 59 2.43 7.33 -6.03
C SER A 59 1.48 6.38 -6.77
N LEU A 60 0.18 6.64 -6.68
CA LEU A 60 -0.87 5.87 -7.34
C LEU A 60 -1.21 6.49 -8.69
N VAL A 61 -1.26 5.66 -9.73
CA VAL A 61 -1.50 6.10 -11.10
C VAL A 61 -2.81 5.49 -11.57
N ASP A 62 -3.82 6.34 -11.65
CA ASP A 62 -5.14 6.04 -12.23
C ASP A 62 -5.02 5.86 -13.76
N ASP A 63 -5.61 4.80 -14.29
CA ASP A 63 -5.68 4.53 -15.72
C ASP A 63 -6.95 5.14 -16.38
N ASN A 64 -7.81 5.77 -15.58
CA ASN A 64 -9.11 6.37 -15.93
C ASN A 64 -10.18 5.36 -16.36
N ASP A 65 -9.98 4.07 -16.09
CA ASP A 65 -11.00 3.04 -16.29
C ASP A 65 -11.77 2.74 -14.99
N PHE A 66 -12.88 2.03 -15.12
CA PHE A 66 -13.69 1.64 -13.97
C PHE A 66 -13.16 0.35 -13.33
N ASP A 67 -12.70 0.45 -12.09
CA ASP A 67 -12.17 -0.69 -11.36
C ASP A 67 -13.21 -1.43 -10.50
N LEU A 68 -13.21 -2.76 -10.59
CA LEU A 68 -13.92 -3.66 -9.68
C LEU A 68 -12.93 -4.55 -8.96
N LEU A 69 -12.55 -4.16 -7.75
CA LEU A 69 -11.60 -4.90 -6.92
C LEU A 69 -12.35 -5.75 -5.88
N PHE A 70 -12.00 -7.03 -5.78
CA PHE A 70 -12.59 -7.96 -4.83
C PHE A 70 -11.52 -8.54 -3.92
N GLY A 71 -11.71 -8.35 -2.61
CA GLY A 71 -10.89 -8.97 -1.58
C GLY A 71 -11.27 -10.43 -1.32
N GLY A 72 -10.37 -11.17 -0.71
CA GLY A 72 -10.57 -12.55 -0.28
C GLY A 72 -10.80 -12.67 1.22
N PHE A 73 -10.48 -13.85 1.77
CA PHE A 73 -10.40 -14.02 3.22
C PHE A 73 -9.16 -13.33 3.76
N GLY A 74 -9.32 -12.48 4.77
CA GLY A 74 -8.23 -11.79 5.43
C GLY A 74 -8.51 -10.31 5.64
N TYR A 75 -7.44 -9.54 5.85
CA TYR A 75 -7.51 -8.09 5.84
C TYR A 75 -6.95 -7.61 4.51
N ASP A 76 -7.84 -7.10 3.67
CA ASP A 76 -7.47 -6.52 2.38
C ASP A 76 -7.66 -5.02 2.45
N TRP A 77 -6.76 -4.29 1.78
CA TRP A 77 -6.80 -2.84 1.74
C TRP A 77 -6.83 -2.33 0.31
N PHE A 78 -7.79 -1.45 0.06
CA PHE A 78 -8.00 -0.70 -1.17
C PHE A 78 -7.58 0.75 -0.88
N PRO A 79 -6.41 1.20 -1.34
CA PRO A 79 -6.00 2.60 -1.25
C PRO A 79 -6.80 3.39 -2.29
N GLU A 80 -7.70 4.27 -1.83
CA GLU A 80 -8.50 5.14 -2.69
C GLU A 80 -8.12 6.60 -2.36
N PHE A 81 -7.70 7.36 -3.37
CA PHE A 81 -7.36 8.77 -3.24
C PHE A 81 -7.82 9.57 -4.46
#